data_AF-A0A7U6QQ05-F1
#
_entry.id   AF-A0A7U6QQ05-F1
#
_cell.length_a   1.000
_cell.length_b   1.000
_cell.length_c   1.000
_cell.angle_alpha   90.00
_cell.angle_beta   90.00
_cell.angle_gamma   90.00
#
_symmetry.space_group_name_H-M   'P 1'
#
loop_
_entity.id
_entity.type
_entity.pdbx_description
1 polymer ?
#
loop_
_entity_poly.entity_id
_entity_poly.type
_entity_poly.pdbx_seq_one_letter_code
_entity_poly.pdbx_strand_id
1 'polypeptide(L)'
;MLYKTFEIANKYPHSCANQIVDSQVIGFVDDICHIDYEVSTKYNFQAKNSSGDAAKWTDEISNRFRKQRSIDANLFKVDTTENCLLVSSKNMPQRTKRKSLLI
;
A
#
# COMPACT_ATOMS: atom_id res chain seq x y z
N MET A 1 1.32 15.42 -3.73
CA MET A 1 1.71 14.28 -2.87
C MET A 1 2.82 13.46 -3.51
N LEU A 2 2.69 13.08 -4.79
CA LEU A 2 3.70 12.33 -5.55
C LEU A 2 5.10 12.97 -5.61
N TYR A 3 5.20 14.29 -5.81
CA TYR A 3 6.48 15.03 -5.82
C TYR A 3 7.32 14.81 -4.55
N LYS A 4 6.68 14.83 -3.38
CA LYS A 4 7.37 14.68 -2.09
C LYS A 4 7.83 13.24 -1.85
N THR A 5 7.12 12.27 -2.41
CA THR A 5 7.53 10.87 -2.45
C THR A 5 8.81 10.71 -3.27
N PHE A 6 8.89 11.33 -4.46
CA PHE A 6 10.10 11.30 -5.28
C PHE A 6 11.27 12.04 -4.63
N GLU A 7 11.01 13.18 -3.97
CA GLU A 7 12.02 13.93 -3.22
C GLU A 7 12.64 13.09 -2.09
N ILE A 8 11.83 12.32 -1.35
CA ILE A 8 12.31 11.44 -0.28
C ILE A 8 13.03 10.22 -0.86
N ALA A 9 12.47 9.59 -1.89
CA ALA A 9 13.08 8.45 -2.56
C ALA A 9 14.50 8.80 -3.00
N ASN A 10 14.67 9.93 -3.70
CA ASN A 10 15.95 10.41 -4.22
C ASN A 10 17.06 10.62 -3.17
N LYS A 11 16.74 10.60 -1.86
CA LYS A 11 17.74 10.74 -0.78
C LYS A 11 18.47 9.45 -0.43
N TYR A 12 18.01 8.30 -0.90
CA TYR A 12 18.58 7.00 -0.57
C TYR A 12 19.17 6.35 -1.83
N PRO A 13 20.04 5.33 -1.76
CA PRO A 13 20.37 4.51 -2.92
C PRO A 13 19.17 3.61 -3.26
N HIS A 14 18.68 3.65 -4.50
CA HIS A 14 17.58 2.80 -4.96
C HIS A 14 17.77 2.45 -6.42
N SER A 15 17.49 1.20 -6.75
CA SER A 15 17.48 0.68 -8.12
C SER A 15 16.06 0.86 -8.67
N CYS A 16 15.80 2.01 -9.31
CA CYS A 16 14.47 2.34 -9.81
C CYS A 16 13.98 1.40 -10.93
N ALA A 17 14.88 0.66 -11.58
CA ALA A 17 14.55 -0.17 -12.74
C ALA A 17 13.55 -1.29 -12.40
N ASN A 18 13.54 -1.74 -11.14
CA ASN A 18 12.68 -2.82 -10.65
C ASN A 18 11.55 -2.31 -9.74
N GLN A 19 11.31 -1.01 -9.73
CA GLN A 19 10.41 -0.35 -8.80
C GLN A 19 9.32 0.37 -9.59
N ILE A 20 8.05 0.05 -9.33
CA ILE A 20 6.90 0.70 -9.97
C ILE A 20 6.11 1.43 -8.89
N VAL A 21 5.84 2.72 -9.08
CA VAL A 21 4.88 3.48 -8.27
C VAL A 21 3.74 3.90 -9.19
N ASP A 22 2.52 3.47 -8.85
CA ASP A 22 1.35 3.71 -9.68
C ASP A 22 0.09 3.92 -8.85
N SER A 23 -0.97 4.44 -9.47
CA SER A 23 -2.32 4.38 -8.92
C SER A 23 -2.83 2.95 -9.01
N GLN A 24 -3.68 2.52 -8.07
CA GLN A 24 -4.20 1.16 -8.11
C GLN A 24 -5.34 1.07 -9.14
N VAL A 25 -5.04 0.55 -10.33
CA VAL A 25 -5.99 0.50 -11.46
C VAL A 25 -6.94 -0.71 -11.38
N ILE A 26 -6.47 -1.85 -10.83
CA ILE A 26 -7.25 -3.09 -10.74
C ILE A 26 -7.19 -3.58 -9.29
N GLY A 27 -8.27 -3.43 -8.53
CA GLY A 27 -8.23 -3.82 -7.13
C GLY A 27 -9.43 -3.46 -6.28
N PHE A 28 -9.35 -3.88 -5.03
CA PHE A 28 -10.21 -3.50 -3.91
C PHE A 28 -9.58 -2.43 -3.00
N VAL A 29 -8.38 -1.96 -3.38
CA VAL A 29 -7.63 -0.86 -2.77
C VAL A 29 -7.52 0.26 -3.80
N ASP A 30 -7.66 1.52 -3.40
CA ASP A 30 -8.01 2.59 -4.36
C ASP A 30 -6.91 3.62 -4.60
N ASP A 31 -5.98 3.85 -3.68
CA ASP A 31 -5.15 5.08 -3.75
C ASP A 31 -3.86 4.92 -4.54
N ILE A 32 -2.89 4.19 -3.99
CA ILE A 32 -1.54 4.11 -4.56
C ILE A 32 -0.94 2.76 -4.25
N CYS A 33 -0.15 2.24 -5.17
CA CYS A 33 0.66 1.06 -4.94
C CYS A 33 2.11 1.29 -5.32
N HIS A 34 2.95 0.49 -4.68
CA HIS A 34 4.37 0.38 -4.97
C HIS A 34 4.68 -1.09 -5.17
N ILE A 35 5.26 -1.45 -6.31
CA ILE A 35 5.73 -2.79 -6.61
C ILE A 35 7.25 -2.77 -6.58
N ASP A 36 7.81 -3.62 -5.74
CA ASP A 36 9.24 -3.87 -5.62
C ASP A 36 9.53 -5.29 -6.12
N TYR A 37 10.09 -5.38 -7.33
CA TYR A 37 10.47 -6.67 -7.91
C TYR A 37 11.80 -7.20 -7.38
N GLU A 38 12.59 -6.40 -6.66
CA GLU A 38 13.84 -6.87 -6.05
C GLU A 38 13.56 -7.77 -4.85
N VAL A 39 12.51 -7.45 -4.09
CA VAL A 39 12.04 -8.27 -2.96
C VAL A 39 10.69 -8.95 -3.21
N SER A 40 10.23 -9.01 -4.47
CA SER A 40 8.98 -9.66 -4.88
C SER A 40 7.78 -9.26 -4.01
N THR A 41 7.64 -7.95 -3.73
CA THR A 41 6.64 -7.42 -2.82
C THR A 41 5.85 -6.29 -3.44
N LYS A 42 4.52 -6.35 -3.31
CA LYS A 42 3.63 -5.22 -3.62
C LYS A 42 3.06 -4.60 -2.36
N TYR A 43 3.22 -3.29 -2.22
CA TYR A 43 2.66 -2.47 -1.16
C TYR A 43 1.44 -1.73 -1.69
N ASN A 44 0.27 -1.98 -1.11
CA ASN A 44 -0.96 -1.25 -1.42
C ASN A 44 -1.24 -0.26 -0.29
N PHE A 45 -1.46 0.99 -0.64
CA PHE A 45 -1.77 2.06 0.30
C PHE A 45 -3.20 2.50 0.09
N GLN A 46 -3.99 2.47 1.17
CA GLN A 46 -5.35 3.01 1.18
C GLN A 46 -5.43 4.18 2.17
N ALA A 47 -5.64 5.38 1.66
CA ALA A 47 -5.93 6.58 2.42
C ALA A 47 -7.34 6.53 3.01
N LYS A 48 -7.45 6.92 4.27
CA LYS A 48 -8.73 7.10 4.96
C LYS A 48 -8.77 8.50 5.57
N ASN A 49 -9.75 9.28 5.11
CA ASN A 49 -10.07 10.60 5.61
C ASN A 49 -11.19 10.49 6.64
N SER A 50 -10.87 10.14 7.88
CA SER A 50 -11.87 10.24 8.95
C SER A 50 -11.21 10.05 10.32
N SER A 51 -11.38 11.02 11.20
CA SER A 51 -11.38 10.76 12.64
C SER A 51 -12.62 9.91 12.97
N GLY A 52 -12.44 8.66 13.43
CA GLY A 52 -13.53 7.77 13.85
C GLY A 52 -13.48 6.36 13.25
N ASP A 53 -14.64 5.70 13.19
CA ASP A 53 -14.78 4.28 12.80
C ASP A 53 -14.38 3.96 11.36
N ALA A 54 -14.41 4.94 10.46
CA ALA A 54 -13.98 4.76 9.07
C ALA A 54 -12.45 4.62 8.90
N ALA A 55 -11.67 4.85 9.97
CA ALA A 55 -10.24 4.52 10.04
C ALA A 55 -9.95 3.17 10.72
N LYS A 56 -10.99 2.43 11.16
CA LYS A 56 -10.82 1.11 11.78
C LYS A 56 -10.50 0.07 10.72
N TRP A 57 -9.68 -0.89 11.12
CA TRP A 57 -9.47 -2.10 10.35
C TRP A 57 -10.67 -3.02 10.60
N THR A 58 -11.61 -3.06 9.66
CA THR A 58 -12.82 -3.89 9.75
C THR A 58 -12.60 -5.26 9.10
N ASP A 59 -13.51 -6.20 9.34
CA ASP A 59 -13.49 -7.50 8.65
C ASP A 59 -13.73 -7.35 7.15
N GLU A 60 -14.52 -6.36 6.75
CA GLU A 60 -14.71 -6.00 5.34
C GLU A 60 -13.39 -5.58 4.68
N ILE A 61 -12.63 -4.69 5.32
CA ILE A 61 -11.30 -4.27 4.83
C ILE A 61 -10.36 -5.47 4.76
N SER A 62 -10.40 -6.35 5.78
CA SER A 62 -9.61 -7.58 5.77
C SER A 62 -9.96 -8.47 4.57
N ASN A 63 -11.24 -8.62 4.23
CA ASN A 63 -11.69 -9.38 3.08
C ASN A 63 -11.27 -8.73 1.76
N ARG A 64 -11.37 -7.40 1.64
CA ARG A 64 -10.86 -6.65 0.49
C ARG A 64 -9.37 -6.88 0.29
N PHE A 65 -8.56 -6.80 1.34
CA PHE A 65 -7.12 -7.04 1.26
C PHE A 65 -6.76 -8.50 0.93
N ARG A 66 -7.53 -9.48 1.39
CA ARG A 66 -7.37 -10.89 0.97
C ARG A 66 -7.61 -11.06 -0.54
N LYS A 67 -8.67 -10.44 -1.06
CA LYS A 67 -8.95 -10.48 -2.51
C LYS A 67 -7.89 -9.71 -3.31
N GLN A 68 -7.44 -8.57 -2.80
CA GLN A 68 -6.39 -7.78 -3.42
C GLN A 68 -5.10 -8.58 -3.58
N ARG A 69 -4.70 -9.33 -2.54
CA ARG A 69 -3.56 -10.25 -2.62
C ARG A 69 -3.70 -11.26 -3.75
N SER A 70 -4.86 -11.88 -3.92
CA SER A 70 -5.06 -12.83 -5.01
C SER A 70 -4.91 -12.17 -6.38
N ILE A 71 -5.34 -10.92 -6.53
CA ILE A 71 -5.08 -10.14 -7.75
C ILE A 71 -3.58 -9.89 -7.89
N ASP A 72 -2.92 -9.49 -6.81
CA ASP A 72 -1.52 -9.08 -6.86
C ASP A 72 -0.58 -10.22 -7.24
N ALA A 73 -0.76 -11.39 -6.62
CA ALA A 73 -0.02 -12.60 -6.94
C ALA A 73 -0.27 -13.06 -8.39
N ASN A 74 -1.53 -12.99 -8.86
CA ASN A 74 -1.88 -13.49 -10.19
C ASN A 74 -1.44 -12.55 -11.32
N LEU A 75 -1.58 -11.24 -11.13
CA LEU A 75 -1.34 -10.23 -12.17
C LEU A 75 0.10 -9.73 -12.16
N PHE A 76 0.63 -9.38 -10.99
CA PHE A 76 1.96 -8.78 -10.86
C PHE A 76 3.03 -9.81 -10.48
N LYS A 77 2.65 -11.08 -10.24
CA LYS A 77 3.59 -12.18 -9.97
C LYS A 77 4.52 -11.92 -8.77
N VAL A 78 3.99 -11.26 -7.74
CA VAL A 78 4.71 -11.00 -6.48
C VAL A 78 4.41 -12.08 -5.43
N ASP A 79 5.41 -12.38 -4.61
CA ASP A 79 5.31 -13.38 -3.54
C ASP A 79 4.75 -12.79 -2.23
N THR A 80 4.85 -11.48 -2.04
CA THR A 80 4.33 -10.84 -0.83
C THR A 80 3.47 -9.63 -1.16
N THR A 81 2.43 -9.42 -0.34
CA THR A 81 1.58 -8.23 -0.43
C THR A 81 1.41 -7.62 0.94
N GLU A 82 1.80 -6.35 1.07
CA GLU A 82 1.55 -5.53 2.25
C GLU A 82 0.41 -4.56 1.98
N ASN A 83 -0.61 -4.59 2.84
CA ASN A 83 -1.72 -3.64 2.73
C ASN A 83 -1.66 -2.66 3.90
N CYS A 84 -1.61 -1.37 3.56
CA CYS A 84 -1.38 -0.27 4.48
C CYS A 84 -2.60 0.65 4.51
N LEU A 85 -3.15 0.88 5.70
CA LEU A 85 -4.12 1.96 5.91
C LEU A 85 -3.37 3.23 6.32
N LEU A 86 -3.51 4.29 5.52
CA LEU A 86 -2.97 5.61 5.78
C LEU A 86 -4.08 6.48 6.39
N VAL A 87 -4.01 6.72 7.69
CA VAL A 87 -4.98 7.53 8.43
C VAL A 87 -4.35 8.86 8.80
N SER A 88 -4.92 9.96 8.32
CA SER A 88 -4.54 11.31 8.77
C SER A 88 -5.42 11.74 9.94
N SER A 89 -4.83 12.22 11.04
CA SER A 89 -5.56 12.82 12.15
C SER A 89 -4.78 14.01 12.70
N LYS A 90 -5.46 15.10 13.10
CA LYS A 90 -4.79 16.31 13.61
C LYS A 90 -4.00 16.09 14.91
N ASN A 91 -4.28 15.00 15.63
CA ASN A 91 -3.73 14.74 16.97
C ASN A 91 -2.75 13.56 17.04
N MET A 92 -2.42 12.90 15.92
CA MET A 92 -1.38 11.87 15.88
C MET A 92 -0.58 11.95 14.59
N PRO A 93 0.76 12.01 14.65
CA PRO A 93 1.58 11.87 13.45
C PRO A 93 1.29 10.50 12.81
N GLN A 94 1.14 10.53 11.48
CA GLN A 94 0.78 9.44 10.56
C GLN A 94 0.99 8.02 11.14
N ARG A 95 -0.07 7.42 11.68
CA ARG A 95 -0.01 6.04 12.20
C ARG A 95 -0.33 5.08 11.06
N THR A 96 0.71 4.59 10.38
CA THR A 96 0.56 3.54 9.36
C THR A 96 0.26 2.22 10.06
N LYS A 97 -0.94 1.67 9.87
CA LYS A 97 -1.23 0.29 10.27
C LYS A 97 -0.85 -0.62 9.11
N ARG A 98 0.21 -1.40 9.31
CA ARG A 98 0.69 -2.39 8.36
C ARG A 98 0.25 -3.78 8.82
N LYS A 99 -0.32 -4.57 7.91
CA LYS A 99 -0.32 -6.03 8.04
C LYS A 99 0.38 -6.60 6.83
N SER A 100 1.55 -7.18 7.10
CA SER A 100 2.14 -8.16 6.22
C SER A 100 1.44 -9.49 6.49
N LEU A 101 1.02 -10.15 5.43
CA LEU A 101 0.59 -11.54 5.46
C LEU A 101 1.58 -12.25 4.52
N LEU A 102 1.99 -13.48 4.81
CA LEU A 102 2.76 -14.30 3.86
C LEU A 102 1.77 -15.13 3.03
N ILE A 103 2.14 -15.54 1.81
CA ILE A 103 1.31 -16.45 1.00
C ILE A 103 1.02 -17.73 1.79
#